data_AF-A0AAJ7S7N1-F1
#
_entry.id   AF-A0AAJ7S7N1-F1
#
_cell.length_a   1.000
_cell.length_b   1.000
_cell.length_c   1.000
_cell.angle_alpha   90.00
_cell.angle_beta   90.00
_cell.angle_gamma   90.00
#
_symmetry.space_group_name_H-M   'P 1'
#
loop_
_entity.id
_entity.type
_entity.pdbx_description
1 polymer ?
#
loop_
_entity_poly.entity_id
_entity_poly.type
_entity_poly.pdbx_seq_one_letter_code
_entity_poly.pdbx_strand_id
1 'polypeptide(L)'
;METYHYFGFAISQFVHIFFLTVQGQFVINLQDSIYIKTFETCWYGGNVKTQALFVLIQRRNLTPPQLTAGGLVKLNLDTFAEVVKVCVSYCTVLRSA
;
A
#
# COMPACT_ATOMS: atom_id res chain seq x y z
N MET A 1 35.19 -0.55 -11.18
CA MET A 1 34.66 0.00 -9.91
C MET A 1 33.34 0.74 -10.10
N GLU A 2 33.16 1.51 -11.17
CA GLU A 2 31.96 2.35 -11.38
C GLU A 2 30.65 1.56 -11.58
N THR A 3 30.67 0.42 -12.29
CA THR A 3 29.50 -0.45 -12.49
C THR A 3 28.88 -0.93 -11.16
N TYR A 4 29.72 -1.20 -10.16
CA TYR A 4 29.25 -1.62 -8.83
C TYR A 4 28.53 -0.49 -8.08
N HIS A 5 28.96 0.76 -8.28
CA HIS A 5 28.26 1.92 -7.70
C HIS A 5 26.86 2.08 -8.29
N TYR A 6 26.71 1.98 -9.62
CA TYR A 6 25.41 2.05 -10.27
C TYR A 6 24.47 0.92 -9.83
N PHE A 7 24.99 -0.30 -9.73
CA PHE A 7 24.23 -1.45 -9.26
C PHE A 7 23.79 -1.30 -7.80
N GLY A 8 24.69 -0.83 -6.93
CA GLY A 8 24.37 -0.54 -5.52
C GLY A 8 23.32 0.56 -5.38
N PHE A 9 23.40 1.62 -6.17
CA PHE A 9 22.40 2.68 -6.20
C PHE A 9 21.03 2.15 -6.66
N ALA A 10 20.99 1.35 -7.72
CA ALA A 10 19.75 0.75 -8.21
C ALA A 10 19.08 -0.13 -7.15
N ILE A 11 19.84 -1.00 -6.48
CA ILE A 11 19.33 -1.82 -5.37
C ILE A 11 18.78 -0.94 -4.24
N SER A 12 19.52 0.11 -3.85
CA SER A 12 19.08 1.03 -2.81
C SER A 12 17.74 1.69 -3.15
N GLN A 13 17.55 2.12 -4.40
CA GLN A 13 16.28 2.68 -4.86
C GLN A 13 15.14 1.67 -4.82
N PHE A 14 15.37 0.42 -5.28
CA PHE A 14 14.36 -0.63 -5.21
C PHE A 14 13.95 -0.93 -3.77
N VAL A 15 14.92 -1.03 -2.87
CA VAL A 15 14.68 -1.25 -1.43
C VAL A 15 13.88 -0.09 -0.83
N HIS A 16 14.24 1.15 -1.15
CA HIS A 16 13.52 2.32 -0.66
C HIS A 16 12.04 2.34 -1.10
N ILE A 17 11.77 2.11 -2.38
CA ILE A 17 10.39 2.04 -2.92
C ILE A 17 9.64 0.84 -2.31
N PHE A 18 10.32 -0.30 -2.14
CA PHE A 18 9.74 -1.48 -1.49
C PHE A 18 9.28 -1.16 -0.06
N PHE A 19 10.10 -0.50 0.75
CA PHE A 19 9.69 -0.11 2.10
C PHE A 19 8.49 0.83 2.11
N LEU A 20 8.45 1.84 1.22
CA LEU A 20 7.32 2.76 1.13
C LEU A 20 6.01 2.04 0.77
N THR A 21 6.06 1.12 -0.19
CA THR A 21 4.89 0.36 -0.66
C THR A 21 4.44 -0.71 0.33
N VAL A 22 5.36 -1.35 1.06
CA VAL A 22 5.04 -2.29 2.16
C VAL A 22 4.32 -1.59 3.30
N GLN A 23 4.78 -0.40 3.70
CA GLN A 23 4.12 0.37 4.76
C GLN A 23 2.67 0.72 4.38
N GLY A 24 2.44 1.15 3.14
CA GLY A 24 1.07 1.40 2.67
C GLY A 24 0.23 0.13 2.52
N GLN A 25 0.83 -1.00 2.13
CA GLN A 25 0.14 -2.29 2.14
C GLN A 25 -0.29 -2.72 3.54
N PHE A 26 0.55 -2.49 4.56
CA PHE A 26 0.20 -2.80 5.95
C PHE A 26 -1.03 -2.02 6.42
N VAL A 27 -1.12 -0.72 6.08
CA VAL A 27 -2.28 0.11 6.39
C VAL A 27 -3.55 -0.43 5.72
N ILE A 28 -3.46 -0.85 4.46
CA ILE A 28 -4.59 -1.45 3.72
C ILE A 28 -5.04 -2.75 4.39
N ASN A 29 -4.11 -3.64 4.72
CA ASN A 29 -4.42 -4.93 5.35
C ASN A 29 -5.03 -4.77 6.75
N LEU A 30 -4.52 -3.82 7.53
CA LEU A 30 -5.07 -3.52 8.85
C LEU A 30 -6.50 -3.00 8.75
N GLN A 31 -6.76 -2.10 7.80
CA GLN A 31 -8.09 -1.56 7.56
C GLN A 31 -9.09 -2.66 7.18
N ASP A 32 -8.70 -3.57 6.27
CA ASP A 32 -9.53 -4.70 5.85
C ASP A 32 -9.86 -5.64 7.03
N SER A 33 -8.86 -5.91 7.89
CA SER A 33 -9.08 -6.68 9.12
C SER A 33 -10.06 -5.98 10.09
N ILE A 34 -9.94 -4.67 10.25
CA ILE A 34 -10.86 -3.88 11.09
C ILE A 34 -12.27 -3.94 10.50
N TYR A 35 -12.41 -3.82 9.18
CA TYR A 35 -13.69 -3.89 8.50
C TYR A 35 -14.39 -5.23 8.75
N ILE A 36 -13.70 -6.36 8.55
CA ILE A 36 -14.24 -7.70 8.79
C ILE A 36 -14.66 -7.86 10.25
N LYS A 37 -13.78 -7.53 11.20
CA LYS A 37 -14.09 -7.63 12.64
C LYS A 37 -15.28 -6.79 13.06
N THR A 38 -15.40 -5.60 12.47
CA THR A 38 -16.51 -4.67 12.72
C THR A 38 -17.84 -5.24 12.20
N PHE A 39 -17.79 -5.94 11.07
CA PHE A 39 -18.98 -6.59 10.50
C PHE A 39 -19.43 -7.81 11.32
N GLU A 40 -18.49 -8.58 11.87
CA GLU A 40 -18.77 -9.76 12.70
C GLU A 40 -19.20 -9.41 14.14
N THR A 41 -18.93 -8.19 14.61
CA THR A 41 -19.34 -7.78 15.96
C THR A 41 -20.82 -7.41 16.01
N CYS A 42 -21.53 -7.85 17.06
CA CYS A 42 -22.90 -7.42 17.36
C CYS A 42 -22.94 -5.97 17.90
N TRP A 43 -22.47 -5.01 17.11
CA TRP A 43 -22.31 -3.60 17.49
C TRP A 43 -23.64 -2.95 17.95
N TYR A 44 -24.76 -3.44 17.42
CA TYR A 44 -26.11 -3.00 17.79
C TYR A 44 -26.52 -3.38 19.22
N GLY A 45 -25.85 -4.35 19.85
CA GLY A 45 -26.09 -4.72 21.25
C GLY A 45 -25.36 -3.85 22.28
N GLY A 46 -24.46 -2.96 21.85
CA GLY A 46 -23.68 -2.09 22.74
C GLY A 46 -24.44 -0.84 23.21
N ASN A 47 -23.79 -0.03 24.06
CA ASN A 47 -24.36 1.27 24.45
C ASN A 47 -24.38 2.26 23.27
N VAL A 48 -25.21 3.30 23.35
CA VAL A 48 -25.41 4.31 22.29
C VAL A 48 -24.10 4.99 21.83
N LYS A 49 -23.17 5.29 22.74
CA LYS A 49 -21.83 5.82 22.42
C LYS A 49 -21.00 4.82 21.60
N THR A 50 -21.05 3.53 21.95
CA THR A 50 -20.35 2.48 21.20
C THR A 50 -20.93 2.34 19.80
N GLN A 51 -22.26 2.29 19.67
CA GLN A 51 -22.93 2.27 18.36
C GLN A 51 -22.53 3.48 17.49
N ALA A 52 -22.47 4.68 18.06
CA ALA A 52 -22.04 5.88 17.34
C ALA A 52 -20.58 5.79 16.83
N LEU A 53 -19.67 5.21 17.63
CA LEU A 53 -18.29 4.96 17.19
C LEU A 53 -18.22 3.95 16.05
N PHE A 54 -19.03 2.88 16.11
CA PHE A 54 -19.12 1.88 15.04
C PHE A 54 -19.62 2.49 13.71
N VAL A 55 -20.64 3.34 13.77
CA VAL A 55 -21.13 4.08 12.59
C VAL A 55 -20.03 4.97 12.00
N LEU A 56 -19.24 5.63 12.85
CA LEU A 56 -18.13 6.48 12.40
C LEU A 56 -17.00 5.66 11.76
N ILE A 57 -16.68 4.49 12.33
CA ILE A 57 -15.73 3.52 11.74
C ILE A 57 -16.25 3.03 10.39
N GLN A 58 -17.50 2.59 10.27
CA GLN A 58 -18.09 2.17 8.99
C GLN A 58 -18.06 3.29 7.95
N ARG A 59 -18.43 4.52 8.33
CA ARG A 59 -18.39 5.68 7.43
C ARG A 59 -16.97 5.96 6.95
N ARG A 60 -15.96 5.84 7.83
CA ARG A 60 -14.55 5.99 7.46
C ARG A 60 -14.07 4.85 6.56
N ASN A 61 -14.59 3.63 6.72
CA ASN A 61 -14.25 2.49 5.87
C ASN A 61 -14.75 2.62 4.42
N LEU A 62 -15.81 3.39 4.17
CA LEU A 62 -16.25 3.69 2.79
C LEU A 62 -15.19 4.44 1.99
N THR A 63 -14.31 5.17 2.67
CA THR A 63 -13.15 5.86 2.10
C THR A 63 -11.90 5.41 2.83
N PRO A 64 -11.41 4.19 2.57
CA PRO A 64 -10.33 3.61 3.34
C PRO A 64 -9.08 4.51 3.27
N PRO A 65 -8.34 4.67 4.38
CA PRO A 65 -7.11 5.43 4.39
C PRO A 65 -6.10 4.74 3.47
N GLN A 66 -5.82 5.35 2.33
CA GLN A 66 -4.81 4.88 1.39
C GLN A 66 -3.64 5.85 1.41
N LEU A 67 -2.44 5.31 1.63
CA LEU A 67 -1.22 6.08 1.46
C LEU A 67 -0.98 6.24 -0.04
N THR A 68 -0.77 7.49 -0.46
CA THR A 68 -0.51 7.85 -1.85
C THR A 68 0.72 8.72 -1.96
N ALA A 69 1.51 8.53 -3.01
CA ALA A 69 2.58 9.46 -3.37
C ALA A 69 1.94 10.67 -4.08
N GLY A 70 1.81 11.77 -3.36
CA GLY A 70 1.29 13.04 -3.89
C GLY A 70 -0.12 12.98 -4.47
N GLY A 71 -0.94 11.99 -4.06
CA GLY A 71 -2.29 11.78 -4.60
C GLY A 71 -2.34 11.09 -5.97
N LEU A 72 -1.21 10.75 -6.58
CA LEU A 72 -1.15 10.20 -7.93
C LEU A 72 -1.04 8.68 -7.94
N VAL A 73 -0.20 8.15 -7.06
CA VAL A 73 0.18 6.72 -7.05
C VAL A 73 -0.15 6.13 -5.69
N LYS A 74 -0.81 4.96 -5.67
CA LYS A 74 -1.09 4.24 -4.44
C LYS A 74 0.19 3.56 -3.95
N LEU A 75 0.50 3.72 -2.67
CA LEU A 75 1.64 3.05 -2.05
C LEU A 75 1.22 1.65 -1.60
N ASN A 76 1.20 0.70 -2.53
CA ASN A 76 0.87 -0.70 -2.26
C ASN A 76 1.79 -1.65 -3.05
N LEU A 77 1.73 -2.95 -2.74
CA LEU A 77 2.61 -3.94 -3.40
C LEU A 77 2.30 -4.14 -4.87
N ASP A 78 1.06 -3.89 -5.30
CA ASP A 78 0.68 -3.95 -6.72
C ASP A 78 1.45 -2.91 -7.54
N THR A 79 1.50 -1.66 -7.04
CA THR A 79 2.27 -0.60 -7.65
C THR A 79 3.77 -0.90 -7.64
N PHE A 80 4.30 -1.51 -6.56
CA PHE A 80 5.70 -1.95 -6.55
C PHE A 80 5.97 -2.97 -7.68
N ALA A 81 5.11 -3.96 -7.84
CA ALA A 81 5.24 -4.95 -8.90
C ALA A 81 5.15 -4.32 -10.30
N GLU A 82 4.28 -3.32 -10.47
CA GLU A 82 4.17 -2.55 -11.72
C GLU A 82 5.47 -1.79 -12.03
N VAL A 83 6.06 -1.11 -11.05
CA VAL A 83 7.35 -0.43 -11.20
C VAL A 83 8.44 -1.41 -11.64
N VAL A 84 8.55 -2.57 -10.98
CA VAL A 84 9.54 -3.61 -11.35
C VAL A 84 9.30 -4.11 -12.78
N LYS A 85 8.05 -4.36 -13.18
CA LYS A 85 7.71 -4.78 -14.54
C LYS A 85 8.14 -3.76 -15.58
N VAL A 86 7.88 -2.48 -15.34
CA VAL A 86 8.29 -1.39 -16.24
C VAL A 86 9.81 -1.32 -16.35
N CYS A 87 10.54 -1.43 -15.23
CA CYS A 87 12.00 -1.46 -15.24
C CYS A 87 12.55 -2.62 -16.09
N VAL A 88 12.04 -3.84 -15.90
CA VAL A 88 12.47 -5.02 -16.67
C VAL A 88 12.13 -4.84 -18.15
N SER A 89 10.92 -4.39 -18.47
CA SER A 89 10.49 -4.13 -19.85
C SER A 89 11.41 -3.13 -20.55
N TYR A 90 11.76 -2.04 -19.87
CA TYR A 90 12.69 -1.03 -20.40
C TYR A 90 14.09 -1.62 -20.63
N CYS A 91 14.61 -2.41 -19.68
CA CYS A 91 15.87 -3.13 -19.85
C CYS A 91 15.84 -4.08 -21.07
N THR A 92 14.73 -4.77 -21.30
CA THR A 92 14.56 -5.63 -22.48
C THR A 92 14.61 -4.82 -23.77
N VAL A 93 13.89 -3.70 -23.84
CA VAL A 93 13.89 -2.81 -25.02
C VAL A 93 15.30 -2.31 -25.32
N LEU A 94 16.03 -1.83 -24.30
CA LEU A 94 17.40 -1.36 -24.46
C LEU A 94 18.37 -2.46 -24.89
N ARG A 95 18.14 -3.72 -24.49
CA ARG A 95 18.96 -4.86 -24.91
C ARG A 95 18.66 -5.29 -26.35
N SER A 96 17.44 -5.08 -26.82
CA SER A 96 17.02 -5.43 -28.19
C SER A 96 17.30 -4.33 -29.23
N ALA A 97 17.62 -3.11 -28.76
CA ALA A 97 18.06 -1.99 -29.58
C ALA A 97 19.57 -2.10 -29.89
#